data_AF-A0A9N9JBZ3-F1
#
_entry.id   AF-A0A9N9JBZ3-F1
#
_cell.length_a   1.000
_cell.length_b   1.000
_cell.length_c   1.000
_cell.angle_alpha   90.00
_cell.angle_beta   90.00
_cell.angle_gamma   90.00
#
_symmetry.space_group_name_H-M   'P 1'
#
loop_
_entity.id
_entity.type
_entity.pdbx_description
1 polymer ?
#
loop_
_entity_poly.entity_id
_entity_poly.type
_entity_poly.pdbx_seq_one_letter_code
_entity_poly.pdbx_strand_id
1 'polypeptide(L)'
;MVKQVNDSVMDFYMKVKASTSDSEKQVREIFINGLSPENYLEAEKFESGILLNELVERLWVLESEHKAKYIKLKAEVINIIKNAFENGAKNLKKLKTEQPEFYDFYFKI
;
A
#
# COMPACT_ATOMS: atom_id res chain seq x y z
N MET A 1 26.04 -2.39 -4.88
CA MET A 1 24.88 -1.75 -5.54
C MET A 1 23.81 -1.54 -4.48
N VAL A 2 23.45 -0.29 -4.19
CA VAL A 2 22.41 0.05 -3.20
C VAL A 2 21.05 -0.22 -3.83
N LYS A 3 20.12 -0.83 -3.08
CA LYS A 3 18.74 -1.13 -3.54
C LYS A 3 17.74 -0.49 -2.59
N GLN A 4 16.58 -0.08 -3.11
CA GLN A 4 15.49 0.53 -2.36
C GLN A 4 14.96 -0.41 -1.27
N VAL A 5 14.70 -1.67 -1.61
CA VAL A 5 14.19 -2.73 -0.70
C VAL A 5 12.94 -2.29 0.08
N ASN A 6 13.11 -1.71 1.27
CA ASN A 6 12.03 -1.27 2.17
C ASN A 6 12.05 0.25 2.41
N ASP A 7 13.02 0.96 1.84
CA ASP A 7 13.11 2.41 1.96
C ASP A 7 12.02 3.07 1.13
N SER A 8 11.50 4.20 1.63
CA SER A 8 10.70 5.09 0.79
C SER A 8 11.53 5.57 -0.39
N VAL A 9 10.86 6.00 -1.47
CA VAL A 9 11.54 6.59 -2.63
C VAL A 9 12.47 7.72 -2.21
N MET A 10 12.01 8.59 -1.30
CA MET A 10 12.75 9.75 -0.83
C MET A 10 13.97 9.36 0.02
N ASP A 11 13.81 8.41 0.95
CA ASP A 11 14.92 7.95 1.79
C ASP A 11 15.99 7.25 0.95
N PHE A 12 15.56 6.45 -0.02
CA PHE A 12 16.47 5.80 -0.95
C PHE A 12 17.23 6.82 -1.80
N TYR A 13 16.56 7.86 -2.32
CA TYR A 13 17.23 8.95 -3.04
C TYR A 13 18.29 9.64 -2.18
N MET A 14 17.96 9.97 -0.93
CA MET A 14 18.92 10.60 -0.01
C MET A 14 20.12 9.70 0.28
N LYS A 15 19.91 8.39 0.42
CA LYS A 15 21.01 7.41 0.58
C LYS A 15 21.89 7.35 -0.66
N VAL A 16 21.30 7.31 -1.86
CA VAL A 16 22.06 7.33 -3.12
C VAL A 16 22.89 8.61 -3.21
N LYS A 17 22.28 9.78 -2.96
CA LYS A 17 22.96 11.08 -3.01
C LYS A 17 24.09 11.21 -1.97
N ALA A 18 23.96 10.58 -0.80
CA ALA A 18 25.01 10.56 0.21
C ALA A 18 26.14 9.55 -0.11
N SER A 19 25.86 8.54 -0.94
CA SER A 19 26.79 7.46 -1.26
C SER A 19 27.79 7.80 -2.37
N THR A 20 27.58 8.92 -3.08
CA THR A 20 28.41 9.33 -4.22
C THR A 20 28.53 10.86 -4.28
N SER A 21 29.72 11.34 -4.64
CA SER A 21 29.99 12.75 -4.98
C SER A 21 29.91 13.03 -6.49
N ASP A 22 29.35 12.09 -7.26
CA ASP A 22 29.45 12.08 -8.71
C ASP A 22 28.41 12.98 -9.39
N SER A 23 28.55 13.11 -10.72
CA SER A 23 27.62 13.85 -11.58
C SER A 23 26.18 13.36 -11.45
N GLU A 24 25.20 14.25 -11.67
CA GLU A 24 23.76 13.93 -11.64
C GLU A 24 23.40 12.71 -12.51
N LYS A 25 24.10 12.50 -13.63
CA LYS A 25 23.92 11.33 -14.50
C LYS A 25 24.19 10.01 -13.76
N GLN A 26 25.27 9.95 -12.98
CA GLN A 26 25.62 8.75 -12.22
C GLN A 26 24.66 8.52 -11.06
N VAL A 27 24.29 9.59 -10.33
CA VAL A 27 23.27 9.53 -9.27
C VAL A 27 21.96 8.99 -9.84
N ARG A 28 21.54 9.46 -11.02
CA ARG A 28 20.36 8.97 -11.73
C ARG A 28 20.46 7.49 -12.06
N GLU A 29 21.56 7.05 -12.67
CA GLU A 29 21.73 5.65 -13.06
C GLU A 29 21.69 4.72 -11.83
N ILE A 30 22.37 5.09 -10.74
CA ILE A 30 22.35 4.32 -9.50
C ILE A 30 20.95 4.29 -8.89
N PHE A 31 20.28 5.45 -8.86
CA PHE A 31 18.91 5.57 -8.35
C PHE A 31 17.95 4.68 -9.14
N ILE A 32 17.84 4.85 -10.46
CA ILE A 32 16.91 4.10 -11.30
C ILE A 32 17.17 2.60 -11.20
N ASN A 33 18.43 2.16 -11.31
CA ASN A 33 18.78 0.74 -11.26
C ASN A 33 18.57 0.10 -9.87
N GLY A 34 18.51 0.91 -8.81
CA GLY A 34 18.29 0.46 -7.45
C GLY A 34 16.83 0.54 -6.99
N LEU A 35 15.91 1.10 -7.78
CA LEU A 35 14.48 1.17 -7.45
C LEU A 35 13.87 -0.22 -7.22
N SER A 36 12.77 -0.25 -6.46
CA SER A 36 11.92 -1.44 -6.40
C SER A 36 11.33 -1.73 -7.79
N PRO A 37 10.92 -2.98 -8.09
CA PRO A 37 10.32 -3.32 -9.38
C PRO A 37 9.12 -2.41 -9.74
N GLU A 38 8.29 -2.07 -8.77
CA GLU A 38 7.11 -1.23 -8.97
C GLU A 38 7.50 0.21 -9.34
N ASN A 39 8.42 0.82 -8.57
CA ASN A 39 8.87 2.17 -8.84
C ASN A 39 9.75 2.26 -10.10
N TYR A 40 10.48 1.19 -10.44
CA TYR A 40 11.23 1.09 -11.68
C TYR A 40 10.30 1.14 -12.91
N LEU A 41 9.21 0.36 -12.89
CA LEU A 41 8.21 0.37 -13.97
C LEU A 41 7.54 1.74 -14.12
N GLU A 42 7.28 2.44 -13.02
CA GLU A 42 6.79 3.82 -13.08
C GLU A 42 7.88 4.78 -13.60
N ALA A 43 9.13 4.59 -13.19
CA ALA A 43 10.25 5.39 -13.67
C ALA A 43 10.47 5.26 -15.18
N GLU A 44 10.29 4.05 -15.75
CA GLU A 44 10.38 3.81 -17.21
C GLU A 44 9.33 4.58 -18.03
N LYS A 45 8.18 4.91 -17.44
CA LYS A 45 7.15 5.71 -18.12
C LYS A 45 7.55 7.18 -18.27
N PHE A 46 8.50 7.64 -17.46
CA PHE A 46 9.02 8.98 -17.57
C PHE A 46 10.22 8.96 -18.52
N GLU A 47 10.08 9.63 -19.67
CA GLU A 47 11.19 9.82 -20.59
C GLU A 47 12.40 10.44 -19.88
N SER A 48 13.61 10.21 -20.41
CA SER A 48 14.87 10.79 -19.91
C SER A 48 14.93 12.32 -19.91
N GLY A 49 13.84 13.01 -20.28
CA GLY A 49 13.74 14.46 -20.40
C GLY A 49 13.40 15.21 -19.10
N ILE A 50 12.91 14.55 -18.05
CA ILE A 50 12.65 15.22 -16.76
C ILE A 50 13.89 15.20 -15.85
N LEU A 51 14.02 16.17 -14.94
CA LEU A 51 15.13 16.23 -13.98
C LEU A 51 15.06 15.11 -12.94
N LEU A 52 16.19 14.72 -12.34
CA LEU A 52 16.20 13.62 -11.35
C LEU A 52 15.33 13.95 -10.13
N ASN A 53 15.39 15.18 -9.62
CA ASN A 53 14.55 15.60 -8.50
C ASN A 53 13.06 15.53 -8.84
N GLU A 54 12.68 15.87 -10.08
CA GLU A 54 11.29 15.79 -10.53
C GLU A 54 10.82 14.34 -10.62
N LEU A 55 11.67 13.43 -11.11
CA LEU A 55 11.39 11.99 -11.12
C LEU A 55 11.17 11.46 -9.69
N VAL A 56 12.04 11.83 -8.75
CA VAL A 56 11.95 11.42 -7.34
C VAL A 56 10.62 11.89 -6.73
N GLU A 57 10.24 13.15 -6.96
CA GLU A 57 9.00 13.71 -6.44
C GLU A 57 7.77 12.97 -6.99
N ARG A 58 7.74 12.70 -8.30
CA ARG A 58 6.64 11.95 -8.94
C ARG A 58 6.51 10.54 -8.36
N LEU A 59 7.62 9.82 -8.24
CA LEU A 59 7.62 8.48 -7.67
C LEU A 59 7.19 8.49 -6.18
N TRP A 60 7.60 9.49 -5.42
CA TRP A 60 7.20 9.65 -4.02
C TRP A 60 5.69 9.93 -3.86
N VAL A 61 5.12 10.76 -4.73
CA VAL A 61 3.67 10.99 -4.78
C VAL A 61 2.92 9.69 -5.08
N LEU A 62 3.35 8.94 -6.11
CA LEU A 62 2.72 7.66 -6.46
C LEU A 62 2.80 6.63 -5.33
N GLU A 63 3.95 6.50 -4.67
CA GLU A 63 4.11 5.64 -3.49
C GLU A 63 3.13 6.02 -2.37
N SER A 64 2.96 7.32 -2.14
CA SER A 64 2.04 7.87 -1.14
C SER A 64 0.57 7.62 -1.49
N GLU A 65 0.20 7.79 -2.76
CA GLU A 65 -1.16 7.51 -3.26
C GLU A 65 -1.51 6.03 -3.16
N HIS A 66 -0.59 5.14 -3.55
CA HIS A 66 -0.77 3.69 -3.41
C HIS A 66 -0.96 3.29 -1.95
N LYS A 67 -0.16 3.85 -1.04
CA LYS A 67 -0.30 3.63 0.40
C LYS A 67 -1.64 4.12 0.93
N ALA A 68 -2.09 5.30 0.52
CA ALA A 68 -3.39 5.85 0.90
C ALA A 68 -4.55 4.97 0.40
N LYS A 69 -4.49 4.53 -0.87
CA LYS A 69 -5.48 3.62 -1.47
C LYS A 69 -5.56 2.30 -0.71
N TYR A 70 -4.41 1.72 -0.35
CA TYR A 70 -4.36 0.49 0.45
C TYR A 70 -4.98 0.68 1.84
N ILE A 71 -4.66 1.77 2.54
CA ILE A 71 -5.24 2.08 3.86
C ILE A 71 -6.76 2.22 3.76
N LYS A 72 -7.25 2.95 2.75
CA LYS A 72 -8.68 3.12 2.50
C LYS A 72 -9.37 1.77 2.24
N LEU A 73 -8.83 0.96 1.33
CA LEU A 73 -9.37 -0.37 1.02
C LEU A 73 -9.39 -1.27 2.26
N LYS A 74 -8.32 -1.26 3.06
CA LYS A 74 -8.24 -2.02 4.32
C LYS A 74 -9.31 -1.58 5.31
N ALA A 75 -9.56 -0.28 5.44
CA ALA A 75 -10.62 0.24 6.31
C ALA A 75 -12.02 -0.17 5.82
N GLU A 76 -12.27 -0.13 4.51
CA GLU A 76 -13.53 -0.57 3.90
C GLU A 76 -13.78 -2.07 4.15
N VAL A 77 -12.77 -2.91 3.94
CA VAL A 77 -12.87 -4.36 4.20
C VAL A 77 -13.17 -4.63 5.69
N ILE A 78 -12.47 -3.94 6.60
CA ILE A 78 -12.75 -4.06 8.05
C ILE A 78 -14.20 -3.68 8.37
N ASN A 79 -14.72 -2.61 7.75
CA ASN A 79 -16.08 -2.17 7.97
C ASN A 79 -17.12 -3.19 7.47
N ILE A 80 -16.89 -3.77 6.27
CA ILE A 80 -17.73 -4.82 5.70
C ILE A 80 -17.79 -6.03 6.66
N ILE A 81 -16.63 -6.48 7.14
CA ILE A 81 -16.52 -7.61 8.07
C ILE A 81 -17.28 -7.31 9.36
N LYS A 82 -17.07 -6.13 9.97
CA LYS A 82 -17.78 -5.72 11.19
C LYS A 82 -19.30 -5.73 11.01
N ASN A 83 -19.79 -5.13 9.92
CA ASN A 83 -21.21 -5.08 9.62
C ASN A 83 -21.80 -6.49 9.44
N ALA A 84 -21.09 -7.40 8.77
CA ALA A 84 -21.53 -8.78 8.60
C ALA A 84 -21.66 -9.51 9.94
N PHE A 85 -20.67 -9.37 10.83
CA PHE A 85 -20.73 -9.96 12.17
C PHE A 85 -21.86 -9.37 13.02
N GLU A 86 -22.03 -8.05 13.03
CA GLU A 86 -23.09 -7.38 13.79
C GLU A 86 -24.49 -7.78 13.32
N ASN A 87 -24.70 -7.83 12.01
CA ASN A 87 -25.98 -8.25 11.43
C ASN A 87 -26.25 -9.74 11.70
N GLY A 88 -25.24 -10.60 11.58
CA GLY A 88 -25.36 -12.00 11.96
C GLY A 88 -25.75 -12.17 13.43
N ALA A 89 -25.10 -11.44 14.34
CA ALA A 89 -25.42 -11.46 15.77
C ALA A 89 -26.85 -10.95 16.06
N LYS A 90 -27.29 -9.87 15.39
CA LYS A 90 -28.67 -9.36 15.50
C LYS A 90 -29.68 -10.39 15.02
N ASN A 91 -29.43 -11.03 13.87
CA ASN A 91 -30.31 -12.06 13.32
C ASN A 91 -30.39 -13.29 14.24
N LEU A 92 -29.27 -13.72 14.82
CA LEU A 92 -29.26 -14.81 15.80
C LEU A 92 -30.03 -14.47 17.07
N LYS A 93 -29.89 -13.25 17.59
CA LYS A 93 -30.70 -12.77 18.73
C LYS A 93 -32.19 -12.75 18.38
N LYS A 94 -32.54 -12.27 17.19
CA LYS A 94 -33.92 -12.24 16.71
C LYS A 94 -34.50 -13.66 16.60
N LEU A 95 -33.76 -14.58 15.99
CA LEU A 95 -34.15 -15.99 15.86
C LEU A 95 -34.37 -16.65 17.22
N LYS A 96 -33.49 -16.40 18.20
CA LYS A 96 -33.64 -16.92 19.57
C LYS A 96 -34.90 -16.39 20.26
N THR A 97 -35.27 -15.14 20.03
CA THR A 97 -36.46 -14.52 20.66
C THR A 97 -37.75 -14.92 19.96
N GLU A 98 -37.76 -14.95 18.62
CA GLU A 98 -38.99 -15.14 17.83
C GLU A 98 -39.27 -16.60 17.49
N GLN A 99 -38.24 -17.45 17.38
CA GLN A 99 -38.35 -18.87 17.04
C GLN A 99 -37.43 -19.73 17.93
N PRO A 100 -37.66 -19.75 19.26
CA PRO A 100 -36.77 -20.39 20.21
C PRO A 100 -36.60 -21.89 19.98
N GLU A 101 -37.65 -22.60 19.53
CA GLU A 101 -37.58 -24.05 19.26
C GLU A 101 -36.66 -24.37 18.07
N PHE A 102 -36.74 -23.58 16.99
CA PHE A 102 -35.86 -23.71 15.84
C PHE A 102 -34.41 -23.34 16.21
N TYR A 103 -34.23 -22.25 16.96
CA TYR A 103 -32.92 -21.86 17.47
C TYR A 103 -32.29 -22.98 18.32
N ASP A 104 -33.06 -23.55 19.24
CA ASP A 104 -32.58 -24.59 20.13
C ASP A 104 -32.25 -25.89 19.38
N PHE A 105 -33.05 -26.28 18.38
CA PHE A 105 -32.79 -27.47 17.57
C PHE A 105 -31.46 -27.40 16.80
N TYR A 106 -31.08 -26.22 16.28
CA TYR A 106 -29.89 -26.06 15.45
C TYR A 106 -28.64 -25.58 16.21
N PHE A 107 -28.80 -24.86 17.31
CA PHE A 107 -27.69 -24.14 17.96
C PHE A 107 -27.48 -24.48 19.44
N LYS A 108 -28.38 -25.27 20.05
CA LYS A 108 -28.18 -25.77 21.42
C LYS A 108 -27.49 -27.13 21.34
N ILE A 109 -26.20 -27.14 21.68
CA ILE A 109 -25.38 -28.35 21.84
C ILE A 109 -25.65 -28.93 23.23
#